data_AF-A0A7K1EW09-F1
#
_entry.id   AF-A0A7K1EW09-F1
#
_cell.length_a   1.000
_cell.length_b   1.000
_cell.length_c   1.000
_cell.angle_alpha   90.00
_cell.angle_beta   90.00
_cell.angle_gamma   90.00
#
_symmetry.space_group_name_H-M   'P 1'
#
loop_
_entity.id
_entity.type
_entity.pdbx_description
1 polymer ?
#
loop_
_entity_poly.entity_id
_entity_poly.type
_entity_poly.pdbx_seq_one_letter_code
_entity_poly.pdbx_strand_id
1 'polypeptide(L)'
;MIREPHYSDDVEIILNGLEQGSDIRLLNAVCDAIDLVCDHGDSAKARAEMLITKAGTHIWKTQVRDRRYDWCVLWEPREDLAIIHFIGEL
;
A
#
# COMPACT_ATOMS: atom_id res chain seq x y z
N MET A 1 -5.61 13.66 8.51
CA MET A 1 -6.24 12.66 9.37
C MET A 1 -5.36 11.43 9.25
N ILE A 2 -4.81 10.96 10.37
CA ILE A 2 -4.00 9.75 10.41
C ILE A 2 -4.98 8.57 10.40
N ARG A 3 -4.66 7.53 9.63
CA ARG A 3 -5.42 6.29 9.55
C ARG A 3 -4.58 5.12 10.03
N GLU A 4 -5.20 4.11 10.63
CA GLU A 4 -4.52 2.87 10.97
C GLU A 4 -4.53 1.91 9.76
N PRO A 5 -3.42 1.23 9.46
CA PRO A 5 -3.42 0.24 8.39
C PRO A 5 -4.18 -1.02 8.82
N HIS A 6 -5.00 -1.55 7.93
CA HIS A 6 -5.62 -2.86 8.07
C HIS A 6 -5.23 -3.74 6.89
N TYR A 7 -4.51 -4.83 7.16
CA TYR A 7 -3.95 -5.70 6.14
C TYR A 7 -4.87 -6.89 5.87
N SER A 8 -4.98 -7.30 4.61
CA SER A 8 -5.49 -8.64 4.28
C SER A 8 -4.46 -9.71 4.64
N ASP A 9 -4.93 -10.95 4.84
CA ASP A 9 -4.06 -12.10 5.15
C ASP A 9 -2.90 -12.25 4.13
N ASP A 10 -3.18 -12.05 2.84
CA ASP A 10 -2.17 -12.10 1.77
C ASP A 10 -1.10 -11.00 1.94
N VAL A 11 -1.51 -9.80 2.35
CA VAL A 11 -0.59 -8.68 2.59
C VAL A 11 0.28 -8.95 3.81
N GLU A 12 -0.27 -9.52 4.89
CA GLU A 12 0.52 -9.90 6.06
C GLU A 12 1.60 -10.93 5.70
N ILE A 13 1.30 -11.92 4.86
CA ILE A 13 2.27 -12.90 4.38
C ILE A 13 3.41 -12.23 3.61
N ILE A 14 3.10 -11.27 2.74
CA ILE A 14 4.09 -10.53 1.96
C ILE A 14 5.00 -9.70 2.87
N LEU A 15 4.43 -8.97 3.82
CA LEU A 15 5.19 -8.17 4.79
C LEU A 15 6.12 -9.05 5.63
N ASN A 16 5.61 -10.15 6.18
CA ASN A 16 6.42 -11.12 6.91
C ASN A 16 7.57 -11.69 6.07
N GLY A 17 7.33 -11.94 4.77
CA GLY A 17 8.35 -12.39 3.83
C GLY A 17 9.43 -11.33 3.57
N LEU A 18 9.04 -10.06 3.44
CA LEU A 18 9.98 -8.94 3.28
C LEU A 18 10.82 -8.71 4.53
N GLU A 19 10.22 -8.81 5.71
CA GLU A 19 10.92 -8.67 7.00
C GLU A 19 11.97 -9.76 7.23
N GLN A 20 11.70 -10.99 6.76
CA GLN A 20 12.64 -12.11 6.82
C GLN A 20 13.65 -12.10 5.66
N GLY A 21 13.40 -11.28 4.64
CA GLY A 21 14.25 -11.14 3.46
C GLY A 21 15.52 -10.33 3.71
N SER A 22 16.41 -10.32 2.71
CA SER A 22 17.65 -9.54 2.75
C SER A 22 17.53 -8.16 2.09
N ASP A 23 16.43 -7.86 1.38
CA ASP A 23 16.25 -6.59 0.68
C ASP A 23 15.56 -5.54 1.57
N ILE A 24 16.34 -5.02 2.53
CA ILE A 24 15.91 -3.96 3.46
C ILE A 24 15.45 -2.70 2.73
N ARG A 25 15.99 -2.43 1.52
CA ARG A 25 15.60 -1.24 0.76
C ARG A 25 14.16 -1.35 0.26
N LEU A 26 13.80 -2.52 -0.27
CA LEU A 26 12.44 -2.78 -0.68
C LEU A 26 11.48 -2.72 0.52
N LEU A 27 11.85 -3.34 1.66
CA LEU A 27 11.05 -3.25 2.88
C LEU A 27 10.80 -1.81 3.30
N ASN A 28 11.85 -0.98 3.39
CA ASN A 28 11.71 0.43 3.75
C ASN A 28 10.83 1.19 2.75
N ALA A 29 10.98 0.94 1.45
CA ALA A 29 10.16 1.61 0.44
C ALA A 29 8.67 1.23 0.54
N VAL A 30 8.38 -0.02 0.91
CA VAL A 30 7.02 -0.48 1.20
C VAL A 30 6.47 0.20 2.46
N CYS A 31 7.24 0.25 3.55
CA CYS A 31 6.85 0.97 4.77
C CYS A 31 6.58 2.46 4.48
N ASP A 32 7.46 3.13 3.74
CA ASP A 32 7.29 4.53 3.34
C ASP A 32 5.98 4.75 2.55
N ALA A 33 5.58 3.79 1.71
CA ALA A 33 4.33 3.85 0.96
C ALA A 33 3.11 3.63 1.86
N ILE A 34 3.19 2.74 2.85
CA ILE A 34 2.14 2.52 3.85
C ILE A 34 1.97 3.77 4.72
N ASP A 35 3.06 4.36 5.20
CA ASP A 35 3.05 5.58 6.00
C ASP A 35 2.43 6.74 5.20
N LEU A 36 2.79 6.87 3.92
CA LEU A 36 2.17 7.86 3.03
C LEU A 36 0.65 7.68 2.93
N VAL A 37 0.17 6.44 2.85
CA VAL A 37 -1.27 6.13 2.81
C VAL A 37 -1.95 6.47 4.14
N CYS A 38 -1.33 6.11 5.25
CA CYS A 38 -1.88 6.28 6.60
C CYS A 38 -1.92 7.75 7.01
N ASP A 39 -0.81 8.46 6.85
CA ASP A 39 -0.65 9.85 7.32
C ASP A 39 -1.23 10.87 6.34
N HIS A 40 -1.17 10.54 5.05
CA HIS A 40 -1.45 11.46 3.94
C HIS A 40 -2.33 10.83 2.86
N GLY A 41 -3.28 9.98 3.25
CA GLY A 41 -4.17 9.26 2.34
C GLY A 41 -5.03 10.11 1.40
N ASP A 42 -5.20 11.41 1.67
CA ASP A 42 -5.91 12.35 0.79
C ASP A 42 -4.97 13.08 -0.19
N SER A 43 -3.66 12.83 -0.11
CA SER A 43 -2.68 13.45 -1.00
C SER A 43 -2.72 12.85 -2.41
N ALA A 44 -2.36 13.66 -3.41
CA ALA A 44 -2.22 13.20 -4.79
C ALA A 44 -1.20 12.05 -4.96
N LYS A 45 -0.24 11.91 -4.02
CA LYS A 45 0.73 10.82 -4.06
C LYS A 45 0.14 9.51 -3.54
N ALA A 46 -0.65 9.55 -2.47
CA ALA A 46 -1.35 8.38 -1.93
C ALA A 46 -2.51 7.94 -2.84
N ARG A 47 -3.09 8.87 -3.60
CA ARG A 47 -4.16 8.62 -4.57
C ARG A 47 -3.67 8.81 -6.01
N ALA A 48 -2.49 8.27 -6.32
CA ALA A 48 -1.84 8.50 -7.61
C ALA A 48 -2.68 7.99 -8.80
N GLU A 49 -3.33 6.84 -8.64
CA GLU A 49 -4.21 6.27 -9.65
C GLU A 49 -5.46 5.66 -8.98
N MET A 50 -6.64 5.95 -9.52
CA MET A 50 -7.90 5.32 -9.09
C MET A 50 -8.18 4.10 -9.97
N LEU A 51 -8.51 2.98 -9.34
CA LEU A 51 -9.01 1.79 -10.02
C LEU A 51 -10.42 1.46 -9.51
N ILE A 52 -11.19 0.76 -10.34
CA ILE A 52 -12.53 0.29 -9.99
C ILE A 52 -12.53 -1.23 -10.06
N THR A 53 -12.89 -1.89 -8.95
CA THR A 53 -12.99 -3.34 -8.92
C THR A 53 -14.20 -3.82 -9.73
N LYS A 54 -14.27 -5.12 -10.04
CA LYS A 54 -15.47 -5.71 -10.68
C LYS A 54 -16.75 -5.50 -9.86
N ALA A 55 -16.63 -5.34 -8.54
CA ALA A 55 -17.75 -5.07 -7.63
C ALA A 55 -18.15 -3.58 -7.58
N GLY A 56 -17.45 -2.70 -8.30
CA GLY A 56 -17.70 -1.26 -8.31
C GLY A 56 -17.01 -0.48 -7.17
N THR A 57 -16.15 -1.14 -6.39
CA THR A 57 -15.39 -0.48 -5.31
C THR A 57 -14.26 0.36 -5.87
N HIS A 58 -14.08 1.58 -5.36
CA HIS A 58 -12.94 2.42 -5.70
C HIS A 58 -11.74 2.07 -4.84
N ILE A 59 -10.65 1.65 -5.48
CA ILE A 59 -9.37 1.40 -4.83
C ILE A 59 -8.34 2.38 -5.39
N TRP A 60 -7.41 2.79 -4.54
CA TRP A 60 -6.32 3.68 -4.90
C TRP A 60 -5.04 2.89 -5.01
N LYS A 61 -4.25 3.20 -6.03
CA LYS A 61 -2.93 2.68 -6.24
C LYS A 61 -1.90 3.73 -5.85
N THR A 62 -1.08 3.38 -4.87
CA THR A 62 0.08 4.17 -4.42
C THR A 62 1.34 3.51 -4.94
N GLN A 63 2.23 4.28 -5.56
CA GLN A 63 3.51 3.74 -6.02
C GLN A 63 4.48 3.53 -4.84
N VAL A 64 5.10 2.36 -4.78
CA VAL A 64 6.25 2.10 -3.91
C VAL A 64 7.49 2.66 -4.60
N ARG A 65 8.18 3.60 -3.95
CA ARG A 65 9.28 4.34 -4.56
C ARG A 65 10.59 3.59 -4.44
N ASP A 66 10.70 2.49 -5.16
CA ASP A 66 11.97 1.81 -5.38
C ASP A 66 12.35 1.89 -6.87
N ARG A 67 13.64 2.07 -7.17
CA ARG A 67 14.11 2.21 -8.57
C ARG A 67 14.34 0.88 -9.27
N ARG A 68 14.42 -0.21 -8.51
CA ARG A 68 14.69 -1.57 -9.00
C ARG A 68 13.40 -2.34 -9.27
N TYR A 69 12.33 -2.00 -8.57
CA TYR A 69 11.06 -2.72 -8.62
C TYR A 69 9.88 -1.78 -8.88
N ASP A 70 8.92 -2.20 -9.71
CA ASP A 70 7.68 -1.45 -9.96
C ASP A 70 6.56 -1.91 -9.03
N TRP A 71 6.77 -1.72 -7.73
CA TRP A 71 5.83 -2.14 -6.70
C TRP A 71 4.74 -1.09 -6.46
N CYS A 72 3.59 -1.54 -5.97
CA CYS A 72 2.52 -0.66 -5.54
C CYS A 72 1.82 -1.18 -4.28
N VAL A 73 1.06 -0.27 -3.66
CA VAL A 73 0.09 -0.57 -2.60
C VAL A 73 -1.30 -0.28 -3.16
N LEU A 74 -2.20 -1.27 -3.16
CA LEU A 74 -3.61 -1.06 -3.46
C LEU A 74 -4.40 -0.96 -2.16
N TRP A 75 -5.14 0.13 -2.00
CA TRP A 75 -5.81 0.43 -0.74
C TRP A 75 -7.12 1.21 -0.92
N GLU A 76 -8.00 1.15 0.07
CA GLU A 76 -9.15 2.04 0.16
C GLU A 76 -9.25 2.70 1.54
N PRO A 77 -9.72 3.96 1.62
CA PRO A 77 -10.02 4.59 2.89
C PRO A 77 -11.36 4.07 3.44
N ARG A 78 -11.39 3.65 4.71
CA ARG A 78 -12.62 3.28 5.41
C ARG A 78 -12.62 3.84 6.83
N GLU A 79 -13.41 4.88 7.06
CA GLU A 79 -13.44 5.60 8.35
C GLU A 79 -12.03 6.07 8.75
N ASP A 80 -11.51 5.56 9.87
CA ASP A 80 -10.18 5.77 10.41
C ASP A 80 -9.15 4.73 9.94
N LEU A 81 -9.52 3.82 9.04
CA LEU A 81 -8.65 2.77 8.51
C LEU A 81 -8.21 3.04 7.07
N ALA A 82 -7.00 2.57 6.75
CA ALA A 82 -6.54 2.31 5.40
C ALA A 82 -6.57 0.80 5.16
N ILE A 83 -7.55 0.33 4.41
CA ILE A 83 -7.67 -1.10 4.08
C ILE A 83 -6.69 -1.39 2.95
N ILE A 84 -5.65 -2.19 3.22
CA ILE A 84 -4.61 -2.53 2.26
C ILE A 84 -4.89 -3.92 1.71
N HIS A 85 -5.19 -3.98 0.42
CA HIS A 85 -5.59 -5.20 -0.27
C HIS A 85 -4.43 -5.93 -0.96
N PHE A 86 -3.39 -5.20 -1.35
CA PHE A 86 -2.27 -5.74 -2.11
C PHE A 86 -1.01 -4.90 -1.92
N ILE A 87 0.13 -5.58 -1.84
CA ILE A 87 1.47 -4.99 -1.91
C ILE A 87 2.30 -5.88 -2.85
N GLY A 88 2.85 -5.33 -3.93
CA GLY A 88 3.64 -6.13 -4.87
C GLY A 88 3.82 -5.49 -6.24
N GLU A 89 4.45 -6.23 -7.15
CA GLU A 89 4.62 -5.87 -8.56
C GLU A 89 3.29 -5.95 -9.32
N LEU A 90 3.08 -5.02 -10.26
CA LEU A 90 1.97 -5.04 -11.22
C LEU A 90 2.39 -5.53 -12.60
#